data_AF-A0A8H3DWN1-F1
#
_entry.id   AF-A0A8H3DWN1-F1
#
_cell.length_a   1.000
_cell.length_b   1.000
_cell.length_c   1.000
_cell.angle_alpha   90.00
_cell.angle_beta   90.00
_cell.angle_gamma   90.00
#
_symmetry.space_group_name_H-M   'P 1'
#
loop_
_entity.id
_entity.type
_entity.pdbx_description
1 polymer ?
#
loop_
_entity_poly.entity_id
_entity_poly.type
_entity_poly.pdbx_seq_one_letter_code
_entity_poly.pdbx_strand_id
1 'polypeptide(L)'
;MSATARVVNLKVISDSICPWCLIGTMELRKALARAKANNLPLQIHLEYRPYQLDPTLPEDKGLDRIERYRSKFGDRIHAIHTNISARAKQLGLNLNFTGTVRQTTPSHRMLMKAYNEGGQDAQQSLLTEILRGYHELAQDIGDPEILGGYAEKTGLMSKTEAIAFLATDELKKEVADGIQEARDMGVTGVPYTVIDDKWAISGGQPSDVFYQRSGLLIQALPKTFSLRQLSTTPTPITPASSQLAPLVTHTWIDRLPVKLRPYLLLARVDKPIGTMLLLWPCTWSITMASYVTQAPISVPLTYLSLFGLGAFIMRGAGCTINDMWDRNLDKAVGINFHSTCFSSLWNPNL
;
A
#
# COMPACT_ATOMS: atom_id res chain seq x y z
N MET A 1 11.15 27.96 23.82
CA MET A 1 11.96 26.77 23.50
C MET A 1 11.52 26.30 22.12
N SER A 2 12.41 26.34 21.11
CA SER A 2 12.10 25.88 19.76
C SER A 2 11.81 24.37 19.83
N ALA A 3 10.65 23.93 19.35
CA ALA A 3 10.32 22.51 19.31
C ALA A 3 11.33 21.81 18.38
N THR A 4 12.10 20.87 18.92
CA THR A 4 13.01 20.03 18.14
C THR A 4 12.22 19.26 17.09
N ALA A 5 12.59 19.41 15.82
CA ALA A 5 11.95 18.71 14.72
C ALA A 5 12.08 17.19 14.90
N ARG A 6 10.97 16.45 14.74
CA ARG A 6 10.99 14.99 14.74
C ARG A 6 11.57 14.50 13.44
N VAL A 7 12.61 13.69 13.53
CA VAL A 7 13.15 12.92 12.42
C VAL A 7 12.16 11.81 12.07
N VAL A 8 11.78 11.72 10.80
CA VAL A 8 10.91 10.68 10.24
C VAL A 8 11.65 10.01 9.10
N ASN A 9 11.82 8.69 9.19
CA ASN A 9 12.43 7.89 8.14
C ASN A 9 11.33 7.28 7.27
N LEU A 10 11.34 7.59 5.99
CA LEU A 10 10.43 7.08 4.98
C LEU A 10 11.22 6.25 3.98
N LYS A 11 10.89 4.96 3.86
CA LYS A 11 11.40 4.09 2.80
C LYS A 11 10.27 3.79 1.83
N VAL A 12 10.40 4.18 0.57
CA VAL A 12 9.40 3.90 -0.46
C VAL A 12 9.92 2.82 -1.39
N ILE A 13 9.40 1.62 -1.23
CA ILE A 13 9.68 0.49 -2.11
C ILE A 13 8.89 0.70 -3.39
N SER A 14 9.60 0.79 -4.52
CA SER A 14 9.05 1.27 -5.79
C SER A 14 9.65 0.50 -6.97
N ASP A 15 8.91 0.45 -8.08
CA ASP A 15 9.40 -0.06 -9.35
C ASP A 15 9.13 0.96 -10.46
N SER A 16 10.11 1.19 -11.32
CA SER A 16 10.08 2.24 -12.35
C SER A 16 9.06 1.98 -13.46
N ILE A 17 8.62 0.72 -13.63
CA ILE A 17 7.54 0.35 -14.57
C ILE A 17 6.13 0.45 -13.96
N CYS A 18 6.01 0.79 -12.67
CA CYS A 18 4.74 0.80 -11.97
C CYS A 18 4.05 2.17 -12.05
N PRO A 19 2.91 2.31 -12.75
CA PRO A 19 2.21 3.59 -12.85
C PRO A 19 1.68 4.08 -11.49
N TRP A 20 1.37 3.16 -10.57
CA TRP A 20 0.99 3.52 -9.20
C TRP A 20 2.16 4.09 -8.40
N CYS A 21 3.42 3.77 -8.73
CA CYS A 21 4.59 4.36 -8.08
C CYS A 21 4.78 5.82 -8.49
N LEU A 22 4.49 6.18 -9.75
CA LEU A 22 4.41 7.58 -10.18
C LEU A 22 3.31 8.33 -9.42
N ILE A 23 2.09 7.81 -9.41
CA ILE A 23 0.95 8.41 -8.69
C ILE A 23 1.28 8.57 -7.20
N GLY A 24 1.79 7.52 -6.57
CA GLY A 24 2.16 7.52 -5.15
C GLY A 24 3.26 8.52 -4.81
N THR A 25 4.27 8.66 -5.68
CA THR A 25 5.32 9.67 -5.53
C THR A 25 4.76 11.09 -5.59
N MET A 26 3.85 11.37 -6.54
CA MET A 26 3.23 12.69 -6.63
C MET A 26 2.35 13.01 -5.41
N GLU A 27 1.60 12.03 -4.91
CA GLU A 27 0.78 12.20 -3.71
C GLU A 27 1.63 12.35 -2.43
N LEU A 28 2.71 11.59 -2.29
CA LEU A 28 3.64 11.73 -1.18
C LEU A 28 4.27 13.12 -1.18
N ARG A 29 4.76 13.60 -2.32
CA ARG A 29 5.33 14.96 -2.44
C ARG A 29 4.31 16.04 -2.09
N LYS A 30 3.05 15.88 -2.51
CA LYS A 30 1.96 16.79 -2.13
C LYS A 30 1.71 16.76 -0.61
N ALA A 31 1.74 15.59 0.03
CA ALA A 31 1.58 15.47 1.47
C ALA A 31 2.75 16.12 2.24
N LEU A 32 3.99 15.91 1.79
CA LEU A 32 5.18 16.53 2.38
C LEU A 32 5.20 18.05 2.20
N ALA A 33 4.83 18.54 1.03
CA ALA A 33 4.68 19.98 0.77
C ALA A 33 3.61 20.61 1.68
N ARG A 34 2.48 19.92 1.87
CA ARG A 34 1.44 20.34 2.80
C ARG A 34 1.94 20.34 4.26
N ALA A 35 2.69 19.32 4.68
CA ALA A 35 3.28 19.26 6.02
C ALA A 35 4.22 20.46 6.26
N LYS A 36 5.08 20.78 5.29
CA LYS A 36 5.98 21.94 5.33
C LYS A 36 5.19 23.26 5.37
N ALA A 37 4.17 23.42 4.53
CA ALA A 37 3.34 24.64 4.49
C ALA A 37 2.57 24.89 5.80
N ASN A 38 2.24 23.82 6.53
CA ASN A 38 1.60 23.92 7.85
C ASN A 38 2.62 24.02 9.01
N ASN A 39 3.91 24.20 8.72
CA ASN A 39 4.99 24.31 9.71
C ASN A 39 5.02 23.15 10.71
N LEU A 40 4.71 21.93 10.26
CA LEU A 40 4.89 20.75 11.10
C LEU A 40 6.39 20.58 11.40
N PRO A 41 6.79 20.37 12.67
CA PRO A 41 8.19 20.25 13.06
C PRO A 41 8.72 18.85 12.70
N LEU A 42 8.82 18.55 11.41
CA LEU A 42 9.25 17.26 10.87
C LEU A 42 10.52 17.44 10.02
N GLN A 43 11.52 16.61 10.28
CA GLN A 43 12.67 16.43 9.41
C GLN A 43 12.51 15.08 8.69
N ILE A 44 12.32 15.12 7.38
CA ILE A 44 12.04 13.92 6.59
C ILE A 44 13.35 13.40 6.00
N HIS A 45 13.63 12.13 6.26
CA HIS A 45 14.60 11.33 5.52
C HIS A 45 13.83 10.38 4.61
N LEU A 46 13.89 10.61 3.30
CA LEU A 46 13.17 9.83 2.31
C LEU A 46 14.15 9.08 1.41
N GLU A 47 14.00 7.76 1.35
CA GLU A 47 14.78 6.90 0.48
C GLU A 47 13.84 6.02 -0.36
N TYR A 48 14.10 5.94 -1.66
CA TYR A 48 13.45 4.99 -2.55
C TYR A 48 14.26 3.71 -2.63
N ARG A 49 13.58 2.58 -2.43
CA ARG A 49 14.16 1.24 -2.42
C ARG A 49 13.67 0.43 -3.63
N PRO A 50 14.54 -0.42 -4.21
CA PRO A 50 14.21 -1.11 -5.45
C PRO A 50 13.20 -2.24 -5.23
N TYR A 51 12.37 -2.46 -6.25
CA TYR A 51 11.50 -3.63 -6.36
C TYR A 51 11.35 -4.01 -7.83
N GLN A 52 11.01 -5.28 -8.10
CA GLN A 52 10.67 -5.74 -9.45
C GLN A 52 9.32 -6.42 -9.46
N LEU A 53 8.36 -5.75 -10.12
CA LEU A 53 7.03 -6.29 -10.41
C LEU A 53 7.07 -7.46 -11.39
N ASP A 54 8.12 -7.54 -12.20
CA ASP A 54 8.25 -8.53 -13.25
C ASP A 54 9.72 -8.93 -13.45
N PRO A 55 10.24 -9.84 -12.59
CA PRO A 55 11.63 -10.28 -12.66
C PRO A 55 11.93 -11.15 -13.88
N THR A 56 10.93 -11.55 -14.66
CA THR A 56 11.13 -12.37 -15.86
C THR A 56 11.42 -11.53 -17.11
N LEU A 57 11.44 -10.20 -16.99
CA LEU A 57 11.77 -9.33 -18.11
C LEU A 57 13.26 -9.47 -18.46
N PRO A 58 13.62 -9.54 -19.75
CA PRO A 58 15.02 -9.54 -20.19
C PRO A 58 15.71 -8.19 -19.90
N GLU A 59 17.02 -8.23 -19.63
CA GLU A 59 17.84 -7.03 -19.44
C GLU A 59 18.31 -6.43 -20.78
N ASP A 60 18.71 -7.29 -21.71
CA ASP A 60 19.36 -6.97 -22.98
C ASP A 60 18.38 -6.56 -24.08
N LYS A 61 17.15 -7.08 -24.05
CA LYS A 61 16.16 -6.88 -25.11
C LYS A 61 14.89 -6.19 -24.62
N GLY A 62 14.58 -5.04 -25.22
CA GLY A 62 13.27 -4.42 -25.07
C GLY A 62 12.13 -5.29 -25.62
N LEU A 63 11.04 -5.44 -24.86
CA LEU A 63 9.79 -6.04 -25.32
C LEU A 63 8.75 -4.95 -25.60
N ASP A 64 7.81 -5.22 -26.50
CA ASP A 64 6.66 -4.34 -26.71
C ASP A 64 5.77 -4.33 -25.46
N ARG A 65 5.54 -3.14 -24.90
CA ARG A 65 4.79 -2.98 -23.64
C ARG A 65 3.32 -3.34 -23.78
N ILE A 66 2.71 -3.07 -24.93
CA ILE A 66 1.29 -3.39 -25.18
C ILE A 66 1.11 -4.91 -25.16
N GLU A 67 1.98 -5.63 -25.88
CA GLU A 67 1.94 -7.08 -25.94
C GLU A 67 2.24 -7.70 -24.57
N ARG A 68 3.23 -7.19 -23.84
CA ARG A 68 3.53 -7.66 -22.47
C ARG A 68 2.34 -7.49 -21.54
N TYR A 69 1.66 -6.36 -21.59
CA TYR A 69 0.48 -6.09 -20.76
C TYR A 69 -0.72 -6.94 -21.18
N ARG A 70 -0.94 -7.14 -22.48
CA ARG A 70 -1.98 -8.05 -22.99
C ARG A 70 -1.75 -9.48 -22.48
N SER A 71 -0.53 -9.98 -22.60
CA SER A 71 -0.14 -11.31 -22.08
C SER A 71 -0.36 -11.43 -20.57
N LYS A 72 -0.03 -10.39 -19.80
CA LYS A 72 -0.13 -10.41 -18.33
C LYS A 72 -1.56 -10.26 -17.79
N PHE A 73 -2.37 -9.40 -18.41
CA PHE A 73 -3.65 -8.98 -17.84
C PHE A 73 -4.88 -9.42 -18.64
N GLY A 74 -4.71 -9.81 -19.91
CA GLY A 74 -5.79 -10.14 -20.83
C GLY A 74 -6.78 -8.98 -20.99
N ASP A 75 -8.06 -9.31 -21.13
CA ASP A 75 -9.14 -8.34 -21.36
C ASP A 75 -9.29 -7.27 -20.27
N ARG A 76 -8.80 -7.55 -19.06
CA ARG A 76 -8.84 -6.62 -17.92
C ARG A 76 -7.98 -5.38 -18.13
N ILE A 77 -7.04 -5.41 -19.08
CA ILE A 77 -6.08 -4.32 -19.27
C ILE A 77 -6.75 -2.97 -19.57
N HIS A 78 -7.85 -2.97 -20.32
CA HIS A 78 -8.60 -1.75 -20.62
C HIS A 78 -9.18 -1.10 -19.36
N ALA A 79 -9.82 -1.89 -18.49
CA ALA A 79 -10.36 -1.40 -17.22
C ALA A 79 -9.25 -0.89 -16.29
N ILE A 80 -8.12 -1.60 -16.23
CA ILE A 80 -6.94 -1.21 -15.44
C ILE A 80 -6.40 0.13 -15.94
N HIS A 81 -6.14 0.28 -17.24
CA HIS A 81 -5.65 1.53 -17.82
C HIS A 81 -6.62 2.69 -17.60
N THR A 82 -7.93 2.47 -17.75
CA THR A 82 -8.95 3.50 -17.50
C THR A 82 -8.91 4.00 -16.07
N ASN A 83 -8.87 3.09 -15.09
CA ASN A 83 -8.85 3.45 -13.67
C ASN A 83 -7.57 4.21 -13.28
N ILE A 84 -6.42 3.74 -13.75
CA ILE A 84 -5.13 4.39 -13.49
C ILE A 84 -5.10 5.77 -14.14
N SER A 85 -5.56 5.89 -15.40
CA SER A 85 -5.60 7.17 -16.13
C SER A 85 -6.51 8.19 -15.46
N ALA A 86 -7.68 7.76 -14.99
CA ALA A 86 -8.60 8.63 -14.27
C ALA A 86 -7.94 9.22 -13.02
N ARG A 87 -7.19 8.40 -12.27
CA ARG A 87 -6.46 8.87 -11.09
C ARG A 87 -5.29 9.78 -11.45
N ALA A 88 -4.50 9.41 -12.46
CA ALA A 88 -3.36 10.19 -12.93
C ALA A 88 -3.77 11.59 -13.42
N LYS A 89 -4.90 11.71 -14.13
CA LYS A 89 -5.44 12.99 -14.59
C LYS A 89 -5.76 13.96 -13.46
N GLN A 90 -6.19 13.47 -12.29
CA GLN A 90 -6.42 14.32 -11.11
C GLN A 90 -5.13 14.98 -10.58
N LEU A 91 -3.97 14.42 -10.97
CA LEU A 91 -2.64 14.93 -10.65
C LEU A 91 -2.00 15.68 -11.84
N GLY A 92 -2.76 15.92 -12.91
CA GLY A 92 -2.25 16.55 -14.13
C GLY A 92 -1.32 15.67 -14.95
N LEU A 93 -1.30 14.37 -14.71
CA LEU A 93 -0.46 13.41 -15.42
C LEU A 93 -1.20 12.81 -16.62
N ASN A 94 -0.51 12.72 -17.76
CA ASN A 94 -1.04 12.13 -18.98
C ASN A 94 -0.30 10.84 -19.30
N LEU A 95 -0.85 9.72 -18.82
CA LEU A 95 -0.19 8.43 -18.99
C LEU A 95 -0.27 7.94 -20.44
N ASN A 96 0.88 7.54 -20.94
CA ASN A 96 1.06 6.76 -22.14
C ASN A 96 1.34 5.31 -21.72
N PHE A 97 0.70 4.33 -22.36
CA PHE A 97 0.86 2.89 -22.11
C PHE A 97 1.59 2.13 -23.24
N THR A 98 2.15 2.83 -24.24
CA THR A 98 2.92 2.26 -25.37
C THR A 98 4.44 2.24 -25.12
N GLY A 99 5.25 1.78 -26.07
CA GLY A 99 6.71 1.82 -25.97
C GLY A 99 7.29 0.50 -25.47
N THR A 100 8.49 0.59 -24.90
CA THR A 100 9.31 -0.59 -24.60
C THR A 100 9.30 -0.90 -23.11
N VAL A 101 9.25 -2.18 -22.76
CA VAL A 101 9.41 -2.67 -21.39
C VAL A 101 10.54 -3.70 -21.34
N ARG A 102 11.43 -3.52 -20.36
CA ARG A 102 12.49 -4.46 -20.02
C ARG A 102 12.80 -4.36 -18.52
N GLN A 103 13.76 -5.14 -18.07
CA GLN A 103 14.12 -5.25 -16.67
C GLN A 103 14.57 -3.88 -16.09
N THR A 104 14.21 -3.59 -14.83
CA THR A 104 14.35 -2.25 -14.22
C THR A 104 15.60 -2.02 -13.37
N THR A 105 16.49 -3.00 -13.23
CA THR A 105 17.79 -2.91 -12.55
C THR A 105 18.61 -1.71 -13.02
N PRO A 106 18.75 -1.40 -14.33
CA PRO A 106 19.48 -0.20 -14.74
C PRO A 106 18.93 1.08 -14.09
N SER A 107 17.61 1.26 -14.12
CA SER A 107 16.96 2.42 -13.48
C SER A 107 17.14 2.42 -11.96
N HIS A 108 17.03 1.26 -11.31
CA HIS A 108 17.24 1.13 -9.86
C HIS A 108 18.67 1.42 -9.44
N ARG A 109 19.67 0.98 -10.23
CA ARG A 109 21.08 1.30 -10.01
C ARG A 109 21.33 2.80 -10.08
N MET A 110 20.75 3.48 -11.07
CA MET A 110 20.84 4.93 -11.19
C MET A 110 20.22 5.65 -9.98
N LEU A 111 19.09 5.17 -9.46
CA LEU A 111 18.45 5.72 -8.26
C LEU A 111 19.27 5.51 -6.99
N MET A 112 19.90 4.34 -6.84
CA MET A 112 20.81 4.06 -5.72
C MET A 112 22.06 4.94 -5.81
N LYS A 113 22.64 5.09 -7.01
CA LYS A 113 23.78 5.98 -7.27
C LYS A 113 23.45 7.43 -6.91
N ALA A 114 22.29 7.92 -7.34
CA ALA A 114 21.80 9.26 -7.03
C ALA A 114 21.68 9.52 -5.52
N TYR A 115 21.19 8.52 -4.77
CA TYR A 115 21.09 8.64 -3.31
C TYR A 115 22.46 8.65 -2.64
N ASN A 116 23.39 7.79 -3.08
CA ASN A 116 24.73 7.71 -2.50
C ASN A 116 25.55 8.99 -2.73
N GLU A 117 25.39 9.65 -3.86
CA GLU A 117 26.20 10.83 -4.24
C GLU A 117 25.53 12.16 -3.88
N GLY A 118 24.21 12.25 -4.03
CA GLY A 118 23.46 13.50 -3.86
C GLY A 118 22.32 13.42 -2.84
N GLY A 119 22.21 12.32 -2.11
CA GLY A 119 21.19 12.11 -1.09
C GLY A 119 19.76 12.04 -1.64
N GLN A 120 18.79 12.25 -0.75
CA GLN A 120 17.37 12.13 -1.07
C GLN A 120 16.89 13.10 -2.18
N ASP A 121 17.50 14.28 -2.30
CA ASP A 121 17.05 15.30 -3.25
C ASP A 121 17.47 14.95 -4.68
N ALA A 122 18.70 14.45 -4.87
CA ALA A 122 19.16 13.93 -6.15
C ALA A 122 18.38 12.68 -6.56
N GLN A 123 18.14 11.75 -5.63
CA GLN A 123 17.34 10.55 -5.90
C GLN A 123 15.92 10.90 -6.33
N GLN A 124 15.23 11.80 -5.62
CA GLN A 124 13.87 12.22 -5.96
C GLN A 124 13.79 12.94 -7.31
N SER A 125 14.78 13.76 -7.63
CA SER A 125 14.85 14.49 -8.90
C SER A 125 14.99 13.51 -10.06
N LEU A 126 15.94 12.57 -9.96
CA LEU A 126 16.14 11.53 -10.97
C LEU A 126 14.94 10.59 -11.09
N LEU A 127 14.37 10.15 -9.98
CA LEU A 127 13.17 9.31 -9.96
C LEU A 127 12.02 9.96 -10.72
N THR A 128 11.83 11.27 -10.56
CA THR A 128 10.76 12.00 -11.25
C THR A 128 10.96 11.94 -12.76
N GLU A 129 12.17 12.14 -13.25
CA GLU A 129 12.48 12.05 -14.69
C GLU A 129 12.30 10.62 -15.22
N ILE A 130 12.80 9.62 -14.51
CA ILE A 130 12.64 8.20 -14.90
C ILE A 130 11.16 7.81 -14.98
N LEU A 131 10.38 8.09 -13.93
CA LEU A 131 8.97 7.71 -13.87
C LEU A 131 8.16 8.45 -14.94
N ARG A 132 8.37 9.76 -15.12
CA ARG A 132 7.63 10.53 -16.14
C ARG A 132 8.07 10.15 -17.56
N GLY A 133 9.35 9.90 -17.78
CA GLY A 133 9.87 9.40 -19.04
C GLY A 133 9.23 8.09 -19.48
N TYR A 134 9.13 7.12 -18.57
CA TYR A 134 8.48 5.84 -18.87
C TYR A 134 6.96 5.95 -19.03
N HIS A 135 6.31 6.71 -18.15
CA HIS A 135 4.86 6.71 -18.02
C HIS A 135 4.15 7.78 -18.84
N GLU A 136 4.77 8.90 -19.19
CA GLU A 136 4.17 9.95 -20.02
C GLU A 136 4.80 9.98 -21.42
N LEU A 137 6.11 9.76 -21.51
CA LEU A 137 6.86 9.88 -22.78
C LEU A 137 7.11 8.54 -23.48
N ALA A 138 6.70 7.42 -22.89
CA ALA A 138 6.92 6.06 -23.41
C ALA A 138 8.38 5.72 -23.72
N GLN A 139 9.32 6.33 -22.99
CA GLN A 139 10.75 6.10 -23.15
C GLN A 139 11.20 4.84 -22.39
N ASP A 140 12.27 4.23 -22.88
CA ASP A 140 12.81 3.00 -22.33
C ASP A 140 13.79 3.27 -21.18
N ILE A 141 13.39 2.86 -19.98
CA ILE A 141 14.17 3.05 -18.74
C ILE A 141 15.22 1.96 -18.49
N GLY A 142 15.37 1.00 -19.41
CA GLY A 142 16.52 0.09 -19.44
C GLY A 142 17.60 0.54 -20.43
N ASP A 143 17.37 1.62 -21.18
CA ASP A 143 18.33 2.15 -22.15
C ASP A 143 19.34 3.10 -21.47
N PRO A 144 20.66 2.80 -21.51
CA PRO A 144 21.69 3.68 -20.95
C PRO A 144 21.69 5.10 -21.53
N GLU A 145 21.34 5.27 -22.81
CA GLU A 145 21.32 6.58 -23.46
C GLU A 145 20.22 7.47 -22.90
N ILE A 146 19.05 6.88 -22.61
CA ILE A 146 17.90 7.55 -22.02
C ILE A 146 18.20 7.88 -20.55
N LEU A 147 18.66 6.89 -19.78
CA LEU A 147 19.00 7.07 -18.36
C LEU A 147 20.13 8.10 -18.16
N GLY A 148 21.15 8.08 -19.03
CA GLY A 148 22.22 9.06 -19.00
C GLY A 148 21.72 10.48 -19.32
N GLY A 149 20.76 10.61 -20.23
CA GLY A 149 20.10 11.90 -20.48
C GLY A 149 19.35 12.44 -19.26
N TYR A 150 18.68 11.58 -18.47
CA TYR A 150 18.05 12.02 -17.21
C TYR A 150 19.07 12.37 -16.13
N ALA A 151 20.18 11.64 -16.04
CA ALA A 151 21.25 11.95 -15.10
C ALA A 151 21.84 13.34 -15.36
N GLU A 152 22.12 13.65 -16.63
CA GLU A 152 22.61 14.96 -17.05
C GLU A 152 21.58 16.07 -16.81
N LYS A 153 20.31 15.83 -17.19
CA LYS A 153 19.22 16.78 -16.98
C LYS A 153 19.01 17.15 -15.51
N THR A 154 19.22 16.21 -14.60
CA THR A 154 19.06 16.42 -13.16
C THR A 154 20.33 16.95 -12.48
N GLY A 155 21.44 17.05 -13.22
CA GLY A 155 22.72 17.49 -12.70
C GLY A 155 23.40 16.47 -11.80
N LEU A 156 23.00 15.19 -11.85
CA LEU A 156 23.62 14.13 -11.06
C LEU A 156 25.05 13.85 -11.55
N MET A 157 25.21 13.63 -12.85
CA MET A 157 26.49 13.39 -13.53
C MET A 157 26.31 13.60 -15.03
N SER A 158 27.40 13.68 -15.79
CA SER A 158 27.32 13.78 -17.25
C SER A 158 26.70 12.52 -17.85
N LYS A 159 26.11 12.66 -19.04
CA LYS A 159 25.53 11.52 -19.76
C LYS A 159 26.54 10.40 -19.99
N THR A 160 27.78 10.76 -20.34
CA THR A 160 28.87 9.79 -20.59
C THR A 160 29.26 9.03 -19.33
N GLU A 161 29.35 9.70 -18.18
CA GLU A 161 29.63 9.05 -16.89
C GLU A 161 28.53 8.07 -16.49
N ALA A 162 27.26 8.46 -16.68
CA ALA A 162 26.13 7.58 -16.40
C ALA A 162 26.13 6.31 -17.27
N ILE A 163 26.42 6.44 -18.56
CA ILE A 163 26.55 5.29 -19.47
C ILE A 163 27.72 4.39 -19.05
N ALA A 164 28.87 4.99 -18.71
CA ALA A 164 30.03 4.25 -18.23
C ALA A 164 29.72 3.49 -16.93
N PHE A 165 29.03 4.12 -15.98
CA PHE A 165 28.55 3.48 -14.75
C PHE A 165 27.63 2.29 -15.05
N LEU A 166 26.65 2.47 -15.93
CA LEU A 166 25.69 1.42 -16.29
C LEU A 166 26.35 0.21 -16.97
N ALA A 167 27.48 0.41 -17.66
CA ALA A 167 28.28 -0.65 -18.26
C ALA A 167 29.04 -1.52 -17.24
N THR A 168 29.15 -1.08 -15.98
CA THR A 168 29.79 -1.85 -14.90
C THR A 168 28.79 -2.71 -14.10
N ASP A 169 29.29 -3.43 -13.11
CA ASP A 169 28.48 -4.15 -12.12
C ASP A 169 28.23 -3.35 -10.83
N GLU A 170 28.70 -2.10 -10.74
CA GLU A 170 28.55 -1.25 -9.54
C GLU A 170 27.07 -1.13 -9.13
N LEU A 171 26.73 -1.36 -7.86
CA LEU A 171 25.38 -1.35 -7.31
C LEU A 171 24.43 -2.46 -7.79
N LYS A 172 24.86 -3.42 -8.63
CA LYS A 172 23.99 -4.55 -9.03
C LYS A 172 23.60 -5.42 -7.84
N LYS A 173 24.55 -5.72 -6.95
CA LYS A 173 24.31 -6.55 -5.76
C LYS A 173 23.35 -5.86 -4.80
N GLU A 174 23.55 -4.57 -4.56
CA GLU A 174 22.76 -3.75 -3.65
C GLU A 174 21.31 -3.64 -4.12
N VAL A 175 21.09 -3.55 -5.44
CA VAL A 175 19.75 -3.60 -6.03
C VAL A 175 19.11 -4.98 -5.82
N ALA A 176 19.84 -6.06 -6.07
CA ALA A 176 19.34 -7.42 -5.86
C ALA A 176 18.99 -7.68 -4.39
N ASP A 177 19.87 -7.29 -3.47
CA ASP A 177 19.67 -7.41 -2.02
C ASP A 177 18.46 -6.58 -1.57
N GLY A 178 18.29 -5.35 -2.08
CA GLY A 178 17.13 -4.52 -1.76
C GLY A 178 15.80 -5.08 -2.27
N ILE A 179 15.80 -5.71 -3.46
CA ILE A 179 14.62 -6.41 -3.98
C ILE A 179 14.28 -7.61 -3.09
N GLN A 180 15.29 -8.37 -2.66
CA GLN A 180 15.08 -9.52 -1.78
C GLN A 180 14.59 -9.10 -0.40
N GLU A 181 15.17 -8.05 0.19
CA GLU A 181 14.74 -7.44 1.45
C GLU A 181 13.24 -7.08 1.40
N ALA A 182 12.79 -6.46 0.32
CA ALA A 182 11.37 -6.15 0.13
C ALA A 182 10.49 -7.41 0.10
N ARG A 183 10.93 -8.48 -0.58
CA ARG A 183 10.20 -9.76 -0.62
C ARG A 183 10.16 -10.43 0.75
N ASP A 184 11.26 -10.40 1.50
CA ASP A 184 11.37 -10.97 2.84
C ASP A 184 10.47 -10.23 3.84
N MET A 185 10.25 -8.93 3.64
CA MET A 185 9.23 -8.15 4.37
C MET A 185 7.78 -8.47 3.95
N GLY A 186 7.56 -9.39 3.00
CA GLY A 186 6.23 -9.76 2.52
C GLY A 186 5.61 -8.76 1.54
N VAL A 187 6.40 -7.86 0.95
CA VAL A 187 5.91 -6.92 -0.06
C VAL A 187 5.56 -7.69 -1.33
N THR A 188 4.28 -7.62 -1.72
CA THR A 188 3.75 -8.28 -2.93
C THR A 188 3.35 -7.30 -4.03
N GLY A 189 3.38 -6.00 -3.74
CA GLY A 189 3.05 -4.93 -4.67
C GLY A 189 3.59 -3.58 -4.23
N VAL A 190 3.72 -2.68 -5.20
CA VAL A 190 4.32 -1.34 -5.03
C VAL A 190 3.39 -0.25 -5.58
N PRO A 191 3.49 1.01 -5.10
CA PRO A 191 4.43 1.50 -4.09
C PRO A 191 4.08 1.01 -2.69
N TYR A 192 5.10 0.79 -1.87
CA TYR A 192 4.95 0.39 -0.48
C TYR A 192 5.82 1.30 0.39
N THR A 193 5.18 2.14 1.20
CA THR A 193 5.88 3.13 2.03
C THR A 193 5.98 2.63 3.46
N VAL A 194 7.21 2.45 3.94
CA VAL A 194 7.54 2.14 5.33
C VAL A 194 7.89 3.43 6.05
N ILE A 195 7.39 3.58 7.28
CA ILE A 195 7.54 4.76 8.13
C ILE A 195 8.16 4.33 9.46
N ASP A 196 9.32 4.89 9.78
CA ASP A 196 10.11 4.61 10.99
C ASP A 196 10.32 3.10 11.26
N ASP A 197 10.41 2.30 10.19
CA ASP A 197 10.50 0.83 10.22
C ASP A 197 9.40 0.14 11.07
N LYS A 198 8.27 0.83 11.30
CA LYS A 198 7.18 0.40 12.20
C LYS A 198 5.84 0.32 11.51
N TRP A 199 5.56 1.28 10.63
CA TRP A 199 4.27 1.40 9.95
C TRP A 199 4.45 1.27 8.46
N ALA A 200 3.42 0.76 7.79
CA ALA A 200 3.42 0.66 6.34
C ALA A 200 2.12 1.20 5.72
N ILE A 201 2.27 1.76 4.53
CA ILE A 201 1.20 2.20 3.65
C ILE A 201 1.39 1.50 2.30
N SER A 202 0.42 0.69 1.91
CA SER A 202 0.43 -0.02 0.63
C SER A 202 -0.37 0.75 -0.43
N GLY A 203 0.21 0.89 -1.61
CA GLY A 203 -0.39 1.50 -2.80
C GLY A 203 -0.19 3.01 -2.89
N GLY A 204 -0.52 3.57 -4.07
CA GLY A 204 -0.47 5.01 -4.36
C GLY A 204 -1.62 5.78 -3.69
N GLN A 205 -1.64 5.78 -2.35
CA GLN A 205 -2.71 6.38 -1.56
C GLN A 205 -2.78 7.91 -1.75
N PRO A 206 -3.96 8.53 -1.60
CA PRO A 206 -4.09 9.99 -1.63
C PRO A 206 -3.24 10.68 -0.55
N SER A 207 -2.80 11.89 -0.83
CA SER A 207 -2.05 12.74 0.12
C SER A 207 -2.77 12.93 1.45
N ASP A 208 -4.10 12.92 1.47
CA ASP A 208 -4.87 12.96 2.72
C ASP A 208 -4.64 11.74 3.61
N VAL A 209 -4.35 10.55 3.06
CA VAL A 209 -4.01 9.38 3.88
C VAL A 209 -2.65 9.57 4.54
N PHE A 210 -1.66 10.06 3.81
CA PHE A 210 -0.35 10.42 4.35
C PHE A 210 -0.47 11.56 5.38
N TYR A 211 -1.33 12.54 5.13
CA TYR A 211 -1.54 13.70 5.99
C TYR A 211 -2.38 13.37 7.24
N GLN A 212 -3.43 12.58 7.16
CA GLN A 212 -4.22 12.14 8.32
C GLN A 212 -3.40 11.19 9.21
N ARG A 213 -2.61 10.30 8.59
CA ARG A 213 -1.61 9.50 9.29
C ARG A 213 -0.39 10.30 9.74
N SER A 214 -0.30 11.60 9.43
CA SER A 214 0.68 12.47 10.09
C SER A 214 0.41 12.56 11.59
N GLY A 215 -0.78 12.20 12.09
CA GLY A 215 -0.99 11.89 13.50
C GLY A 215 0.00 10.84 14.02
N LEU A 216 0.33 9.78 13.28
CA LEU A 216 1.39 8.80 13.61
C LEU A 216 2.81 9.41 13.46
N LEU A 217 2.98 10.36 12.54
CA LEU A 217 4.19 11.18 12.41
C LEU A 217 4.32 12.27 13.49
N ILE A 218 3.27 12.56 14.27
CA ILE A 218 3.24 13.63 15.28
C ILE A 218 3.09 13.07 16.71
N GLN A 219 2.42 11.93 16.91
CA GLN A 219 2.04 11.36 18.22
C GLN A 219 3.21 10.93 19.14
N ALA A 220 4.46 11.02 18.68
CA ALA A 220 5.64 10.83 19.52
C ALA A 220 6.31 12.15 19.97
N LEU A 221 5.73 13.32 19.65
CA LEU A 221 6.16 14.58 20.26
C LEU A 221 5.71 14.62 21.73
N PRO A 222 6.52 15.15 22.66
CA PRO A 222 6.11 15.30 24.05
C PRO A 222 4.80 16.08 24.13
N LYS A 223 3.92 15.68 25.07
CA LYS A 223 2.51 16.11 25.26
C LYS A 223 2.25 17.62 25.40
N THR A 224 3.23 18.48 25.14
CA THR A 224 3.17 19.94 25.34
C THR A 224 2.76 20.73 24.09
N PHE A 225 2.47 20.10 22.95
CA PHE A 225 1.97 20.83 21.77
C PHE A 225 0.44 21.00 21.82
N SER A 226 -0.01 22.18 22.26
CA SER A 226 -1.44 22.53 22.33
C SER A 226 -1.96 22.91 20.94
N LEU A 227 -2.83 22.07 20.37
CA LEU A 227 -3.54 22.25 19.07
C LEU A 227 -4.57 23.41 19.09
N ARG A 228 -4.22 24.61 19.56
CA ARG A 228 -5.20 25.68 19.82
C ARG A 228 -5.33 26.78 18.75
N GLN A 229 -4.59 26.73 17.65
CA GLN A 229 -4.73 27.71 16.56
C GLN A 229 -4.55 27.07 15.18
N LEU A 230 -5.58 26.36 14.73
CA LEU A 230 -5.81 26.13 13.30
C LEU A 230 -7.25 26.56 12.99
N SER A 231 -7.52 27.84 13.22
CA SER A 231 -8.75 28.51 12.80
C SER A 231 -8.48 29.25 11.50
N THR A 232 -8.56 28.55 10.37
CA THR A 232 -8.83 29.20 9.08
C THR A 232 -10.02 28.50 8.47
N THR A 233 -11.10 29.27 8.40
CA THR A 233 -12.40 28.93 7.80
C THR A 233 -12.22 28.17 6.49
N PRO A 234 -12.81 26.97 6.32
CA PRO A 234 -12.83 26.31 5.02
C PRO A 234 -13.74 27.09 4.10
N THR A 235 -13.22 27.51 2.95
CA THR A 235 -14.03 27.85 1.78
C THR A 235 -14.96 26.67 1.50
N PRO A 236 -16.28 26.88 1.26
CA PRO A 236 -17.21 25.79 1.05
C PRO A 236 -16.95 25.16 -0.32
N ILE A 237 -16.03 24.21 -0.35
CA ILE A 237 -15.96 23.23 -1.43
C ILE A 237 -17.07 22.24 -1.08
N THR A 238 -18.12 22.23 -1.88
CA THR A 238 -19.16 21.19 -1.90
C THR A 238 -18.47 19.84 -1.69
N PRO A 239 -18.80 19.07 -0.64
CA PRO A 239 -18.24 17.75 -0.48
C PRO A 239 -18.76 16.91 -1.65
N ALA A 240 -17.93 16.80 -2.69
CA ALA A 240 -18.08 15.72 -3.65
C ALA A 240 -18.04 14.46 -2.80
N SER A 241 -19.19 13.79 -2.72
CA SER A 241 -19.44 12.67 -1.83
C SER A 241 -18.24 11.73 -1.84
N SER A 242 -17.46 11.77 -0.78
CA SER A 242 -16.50 10.73 -0.45
C SER A 242 -17.32 9.53 -0.02
N GLN A 243 -17.95 8.87 -0.99
CA GLN A 243 -18.24 7.47 -0.81
C GLN A 243 -16.87 6.82 -0.74
N LEU A 244 -16.44 6.53 0.49
CA LEU A 244 -16.05 5.16 0.78
C LEU A 244 -17.17 4.35 0.11
N ALA A 245 -16.98 3.90 -1.13
CA ALA A 245 -17.78 2.78 -1.57
C ALA A 245 -17.55 1.79 -0.44
N PRO A 246 -18.59 1.35 0.28
CA PRO A 246 -18.41 0.17 1.07
C PRO A 246 -17.79 -0.80 0.08
N LEU A 247 -16.79 -1.57 0.49
CA LEU A 247 -16.66 -2.87 -0.14
C LEU A 247 -18.00 -3.56 0.14
N VAL A 248 -19.01 -3.28 -0.68
CA VAL A 248 -20.12 -4.19 -0.94
C VAL A 248 -19.44 -5.28 -1.75
N THR A 249 -18.58 -6.03 -1.05
CA THR A 249 -18.23 -7.37 -1.46
C THR A 249 -19.55 -8.08 -1.34
N HIS A 250 -20.19 -8.33 -2.49
CA HIS A 250 -21.33 -9.22 -2.55
C HIS A 250 -20.90 -10.53 -1.89
N THR A 251 -21.36 -10.72 -0.67
CA THR A 251 -21.12 -11.94 0.09
C THR A 251 -22.40 -12.75 0.02
N TRP A 252 -22.29 -14.06 0.16
CA TRP A 252 -23.46 -14.93 0.17
C TRP A 252 -24.47 -14.56 1.28
N ILE A 253 -24.04 -13.78 2.29
CA ILE A 253 -24.88 -13.19 3.35
C ILE A 253 -25.93 -12.21 2.81
N ASP A 254 -25.72 -11.62 1.63
CA ASP A 254 -26.70 -10.72 0.98
C ASP A 254 -27.99 -11.44 0.56
N ARG A 255 -27.97 -12.78 0.49
CA ARG A 255 -29.15 -13.62 0.21
C ARG A 255 -30.01 -13.88 1.46
N LEU A 256 -29.55 -13.49 2.65
CA LEU A 256 -30.25 -13.71 3.92
C LEU A 256 -31.15 -12.53 4.31
N PRO A 257 -32.12 -12.74 5.23
CA PRO A 257 -33.03 -11.70 5.70
C PRO A 257 -32.27 -10.46 6.20
N VAL A 258 -32.74 -9.27 5.83
CA VAL A 258 -32.11 -7.98 6.15
C VAL A 258 -31.84 -7.80 7.65
N LYS A 259 -32.71 -8.36 8.50
CA LYS A 259 -32.59 -8.31 9.96
C LYS A 259 -31.38 -9.09 10.52
N LEU A 260 -30.91 -10.12 9.83
CA LEU A 260 -29.82 -11.00 10.29
C LEU A 260 -28.45 -10.57 9.76
N ARG A 261 -28.41 -9.87 8.63
CA ARG A 261 -27.17 -9.36 8.02
C ARG A 261 -26.23 -8.63 8.98
N PRO A 262 -26.68 -7.66 9.82
CA PRO A 262 -25.77 -6.93 10.71
C PRO A 262 -25.04 -7.85 11.68
N TYR A 263 -25.73 -8.84 12.25
CA TYR A 263 -25.15 -9.78 13.20
C TYR A 263 -24.17 -10.77 12.55
N LEU A 264 -24.49 -11.24 11.34
CA LEU A 264 -23.64 -12.18 10.60
C LEU A 264 -22.36 -11.51 10.08
N LEU A 265 -22.44 -10.23 9.72
CA LEU A 265 -21.28 -9.44 9.32
C LEU A 265 -20.39 -9.10 10.53
N LEU A 266 -20.99 -8.78 11.68
CA LEU A 266 -20.26 -8.53 12.93
C LEU A 266 -19.48 -9.78 13.39
N ALA A 267 -20.11 -10.94 13.27
CA ALA A 267 -19.48 -12.23 13.54
C ALA A 267 -18.50 -12.69 12.44
N ARG A 268 -18.33 -11.89 11.36
CA ARG A 268 -17.45 -12.16 10.19
C ARG A 268 -17.67 -13.54 9.57
N VAL A 269 -18.94 -13.94 9.50
CA VAL A 269 -19.35 -15.26 8.97
C VAL A 269 -19.01 -15.40 7.48
N ASP A 270 -18.82 -14.28 6.78
CA ASP A 270 -18.37 -14.20 5.40
C ASP A 270 -16.92 -14.70 5.19
N LYS A 271 -16.09 -14.70 6.24
CA LYS A 271 -14.66 -15.04 6.19
C LYS A 271 -14.35 -16.27 7.04
N PRO A 272 -14.60 -17.50 6.52
CA PRO A 272 -14.51 -18.74 7.29
C PRO A 272 -13.09 -19.09 7.73
N ILE A 273 -12.06 -18.49 7.12
CA ILE A 273 -10.64 -18.77 7.36
C ILE A 273 -10.31 -18.74 8.86
N GLY A 274 -10.83 -17.75 9.62
CA GLY A 274 -10.57 -17.65 11.06
C GLY A 274 -11.16 -18.81 11.87
N THR A 275 -12.39 -19.21 11.56
CA THR A 275 -13.05 -20.37 12.18
C THR A 275 -12.35 -21.67 11.79
N MET A 276 -11.91 -21.78 10.54
CA MET A 276 -11.18 -22.94 10.04
C MET A 276 -9.81 -23.09 10.71
N LEU A 277 -9.08 -21.99 10.97
CA LEU A 277 -7.81 -22.02 11.69
C LEU A 277 -7.97 -22.52 13.14
N LEU A 278 -9.09 -22.20 13.79
CA LEU A 278 -9.41 -22.72 15.14
C LEU A 278 -9.83 -24.19 15.11
N LEU A 279 -10.52 -24.61 14.05
CA LEU A 279 -11.09 -25.96 13.94
C LEU A 279 -10.09 -27.01 13.43
N TRP A 280 -9.20 -26.67 12.50
CA TRP A 280 -8.30 -27.62 11.82
C TRP A 280 -7.46 -28.47 12.79
N PRO A 281 -6.76 -27.89 13.78
CA PRO A 281 -5.96 -28.66 14.74
C PRO A 281 -6.81 -29.60 15.61
N CYS A 282 -8.01 -29.14 15.99
CA CYS A 282 -8.97 -29.94 16.77
C CYS A 282 -9.48 -31.12 15.96
N THR A 283 -9.80 -30.92 14.68
CA THR A 283 -10.26 -31.97 13.77
C THR A 283 -9.21 -33.08 13.64
N TRP A 284 -7.94 -32.73 13.42
CA TRP A 284 -6.85 -33.71 13.37
C TRP A 284 -6.69 -34.48 14.68
N SER A 285 -6.83 -33.79 15.81
CA SER A 285 -6.69 -34.41 17.13
C SER A 285 -7.83 -35.39 17.42
N ILE A 286 -9.08 -35.01 17.12
CA ILE A 286 -10.28 -35.84 17.32
C ILE A 286 -10.26 -37.07 16.41
N THR A 287 -9.85 -36.93 15.14
CA THR A 287 -9.78 -38.05 14.20
C THR A 287 -8.68 -39.03 14.57
N MET A 288 -7.49 -38.55 14.94
CA MET A 288 -6.39 -39.41 15.41
C MET A 288 -6.74 -40.13 16.72
N ALA A 289 -7.33 -39.43 17.69
CA ALA A 289 -7.75 -40.06 18.94
C ALA A 289 -8.80 -41.15 18.70
N SER A 290 -9.81 -40.87 17.87
CA SER A 290 -10.87 -41.82 17.56
C SER A 290 -10.37 -43.04 16.77
N TYR A 291 -9.36 -42.85 15.91
CA TYR A 291 -8.69 -43.94 15.20
C TYR A 291 -7.95 -44.88 16.17
N VAL A 292 -7.18 -44.31 17.11
CA VAL A 292 -6.40 -45.08 18.09
C VAL A 292 -7.31 -45.82 19.08
N THR A 293 -8.40 -45.19 19.54
CA THR A 293 -9.34 -45.82 20.48
C THR A 293 -10.40 -46.69 19.80
N GLN A 294 -10.36 -46.81 18.46
CA GLN A 294 -11.39 -47.49 17.65
C GLN A 294 -12.82 -47.07 18.03
N ALA A 295 -13.02 -45.78 18.29
CA ALA A 295 -14.29 -45.29 18.78
C ALA A 295 -15.38 -45.44 17.69
N PRO A 296 -16.63 -45.75 18.07
CA PRO A 296 -17.75 -45.70 17.14
C PRO A 296 -17.85 -44.33 16.48
N ILE A 297 -18.25 -44.27 15.20
CA ILE A 297 -18.27 -43.04 14.40
C ILE A 297 -19.11 -41.91 15.02
N SER A 298 -20.07 -42.25 15.89
CA SER A 298 -20.85 -41.28 16.66
C SER A 298 -19.97 -40.36 17.52
N VAL A 299 -18.91 -40.90 18.11
CA VAL A 299 -18.02 -40.17 19.04
C VAL A 299 -17.25 -39.03 18.36
N PRO A 300 -16.46 -39.26 17.28
CA PRO A 300 -15.80 -38.17 16.56
C PRO A 300 -16.82 -37.20 15.96
N LEU A 301 -17.98 -37.66 15.48
CA LEU A 301 -19.02 -36.77 14.93
C LEU A 301 -19.58 -35.81 15.99
N THR A 302 -19.82 -36.30 17.21
CA THR A 302 -20.25 -35.46 18.34
C THR A 302 -19.19 -34.41 18.68
N TYR A 303 -17.91 -34.81 18.81
CA TYR A 303 -16.84 -33.86 19.15
C TYR A 303 -16.56 -32.86 18.02
N LEU A 304 -16.56 -33.30 16.76
CA LEU A 304 -16.38 -32.39 15.62
C LEU A 304 -17.50 -31.35 15.56
N SER A 305 -18.73 -31.74 15.87
CA SER A 305 -19.88 -30.83 15.94
C SER A 305 -19.74 -29.84 17.11
N LEU A 306 -19.35 -30.33 18.29
CA LEU A 306 -19.15 -29.51 19.49
C LEU A 306 -18.03 -28.48 19.29
N PHE A 307 -16.86 -28.91 18.81
CA PHE A 307 -15.72 -28.03 18.55
C PHE A 307 -15.95 -27.11 17.34
N GLY A 308 -16.69 -27.56 16.33
CA GLY A 308 -17.10 -26.71 15.20
C GLY A 308 -17.99 -25.56 15.65
N LEU A 309 -19.00 -25.85 16.49
CA LEU A 309 -19.85 -24.84 17.10
C LEU A 309 -19.04 -23.90 18.01
N GLY A 310 -18.17 -24.45 18.84
CA GLY A 310 -17.29 -23.69 19.73
C GLY A 310 -16.36 -22.72 18.96
N ALA A 311 -15.70 -23.20 17.91
CA ALA A 311 -14.82 -22.38 17.06
C ALA A 311 -15.58 -21.22 16.40
N PHE A 312 -16.80 -21.48 15.93
CA PHE A 312 -17.67 -20.45 15.34
C PHE A 312 -18.04 -19.38 16.37
N ILE A 313 -18.49 -19.77 17.56
CA ILE A 313 -18.88 -18.86 18.64
C ILE A 313 -17.67 -18.05 19.14
N MET A 314 -16.55 -18.70 19.42
CA MET A 314 -15.34 -18.04 19.93
C MET A 314 -14.80 -17.02 18.93
N ARG A 315 -14.82 -17.35 17.63
CA ARG A 315 -14.43 -16.41 16.58
C ARG A 315 -15.39 -15.23 16.50
N GLY A 316 -16.70 -15.48 16.48
CA GLY A 316 -17.72 -14.43 16.42
C GLY A 316 -17.67 -13.48 17.63
N ALA A 317 -17.54 -14.02 18.83
CA ALA A 317 -17.40 -13.26 20.06
C ALA A 317 -16.09 -12.46 20.10
N GLY A 318 -14.96 -13.06 19.71
CA GLY A 318 -13.66 -12.38 19.65
C GLY A 318 -13.66 -11.20 18.67
N CYS A 319 -14.26 -11.37 17.49
CA CYS A 319 -14.42 -10.26 16.53
C CYS A 319 -15.34 -9.16 17.08
N THR A 320 -16.45 -9.53 17.71
CA THR A 320 -17.39 -8.57 18.32
C THR A 320 -16.74 -7.76 19.44
N ILE A 321 -15.99 -8.41 20.34
CA ILE A 321 -15.31 -7.76 21.46
C ILE A 321 -14.20 -6.84 20.96
N ASN A 322 -13.42 -7.28 19.96
CA ASN A 322 -12.40 -6.46 19.34
C ASN A 322 -12.99 -5.18 18.74
N ASP A 323 -14.08 -5.31 17.97
CA ASP A 323 -14.76 -4.17 17.36
C ASP A 323 -15.37 -3.22 18.42
N MET A 324 -15.79 -3.73 19.60
CA MET A 324 -16.23 -2.89 20.71
C MET A 324 -15.09 -2.13 21.40
N TRP A 325 -13.93 -2.75 21.57
CA TRP A 325 -12.75 -2.10 22.17
C TRP A 325 -12.13 -1.07 21.23
N ASP A 326 -12.13 -1.36 19.92
CA ASP A 326 -11.63 -0.44 18.89
C ASP A 326 -12.53 0.80 18.75
N ARG A 327 -13.81 0.75 19.15
CA ARG A 327 -14.76 1.88 19.06
C ARG A 327 -14.26 3.18 19.70
N ASN A 328 -13.51 3.11 20.80
CA ASN A 328 -13.00 4.30 21.49
C ASN A 328 -11.65 4.77 20.93
N LEU A 329 -10.86 3.84 20.37
CA LEU A 329 -9.66 4.16 19.61
C LEU A 329 -10.03 4.87 18.30
N ASP A 330 -11.06 4.39 17.60
CA ASP A 330 -11.59 4.98 16.36
C ASP A 330 -12.09 6.42 16.54
N LYS A 331 -12.71 6.72 17.70
CA LYS A 331 -13.14 8.08 18.08
C LYS A 331 -11.96 9.02 18.30
N ALA A 332 -10.82 8.53 18.79
CA ALA A 332 -9.64 9.35 19.03
C ALA A 332 -8.86 9.71 17.74
N VAL A 333 -9.09 8.97 16.65
CA VAL A 333 -8.48 9.23 15.32
C VAL A 333 -9.36 10.09 14.41
N GLY A 334 -10.49 10.62 14.91
CA GLY A 334 -11.37 11.51 14.14
C GLY A 334 -12.08 10.84 12.96
N ILE A 335 -12.16 9.50 12.95
CA ILE A 335 -12.91 8.76 11.94
C ILE A 335 -14.30 8.50 12.52
N ASN A 336 -15.28 9.33 12.13
CA ASN A 336 -16.68 8.96 12.29
C ASN A 336 -16.98 7.82 11.32
N PHE A 337 -16.64 6.58 11.71
CA PHE A 337 -17.34 5.43 11.17
C PHE A 337 -18.80 5.58 11.63
N HIS A 338 -19.66 6.07 10.74
CA HIS A 338 -21.05 5.67 10.80
C HIS A 338 -21.08 4.18 10.50
N SER A 339 -20.85 3.39 11.54
CA SER A 339 -21.27 2.01 11.62
C SER A 339 -22.80 2.02 11.51
N THR A 340 -23.31 1.94 10.28
CA THR A 340 -24.74 1.87 9.95
C THR A 340 -25.43 0.62 10.51
N CYS A 341 -24.73 -0.25 11.25
CA CYS A 341 -25.33 -1.32 12.03
C CYS A 341 -25.71 -0.92 13.46
N PHE A 342 -25.12 0.11 14.05
CA PHE A 342 -25.33 0.40 15.47
C PHE A 342 -26.46 1.41 15.74
N SER A 343 -26.81 2.25 14.75
CA SER A 343 -27.90 3.23 14.91
C SER A 343 -29.30 2.63 14.79
N SER A 344 -29.46 1.45 14.20
CA SER A 344 -30.77 0.79 14.05
C SER A 344 -31.16 -0.10 15.23
N LEU A 345 -30.23 -0.41 16.14
CA LEU A 345 -30.47 -1.27 17.31
C LEU A 345 -30.73 -0.52 18.62
N TRP A 346 -30.54 0.80 18.63
CA TRP A 346 -30.72 1.66 19.80
C TRP A 346 -31.50 2.93 19.42
N ASN A 347 -32.66 2.76 18.79
CA ASN A 347 -33.70 3.78 18.78
C ASN A 347 -34.76 3.40 19.83
N PRO A 348 -34.86 4.10 20.98
CA PRO A 348 -35.86 3.81 22.00
C PRO A 348 -37.30 4.21 21.60
N ASN A 349 -37.53 4.64 20.35
CA ASN A 349 -38.83 5.06 19.83
C ASN A 349 -39.33 4.22 18.63
N LEU A 350 -39.04 2.92 18.61
CA LEU A 350 -39.75 1.94 17.76
C LEU A 350 -40.25 0.77 18.60
#